data_AF-A0A4P5RUU3-F1
#
_entry.id   AF-A0A4P5RUU3-F1
#
_cell.length_a   1.000
_cell.length_b   1.000
_cell.length_c   1.000
_cell.angle_alpha   90.00
_cell.angle_beta   90.00
_cell.angle_gamma   90.00
#
_symmetry.space_group_name_H-M   'P 1'
#
loop_
_entity.id
_entity.type
_entity.pdbx_description
1 polymer ?
#
loop_
_entity_poly.entity_id
_entity_poly.type
_entity_poly.pdbx_seq_one_letter_code
_entity_poly.pdbx_strand_id
1 'polypeptide(L)'
;MSDATERGTNIRAIVFDFGGVLITSITHQIHKIAVHHGVDVATMLSILLGPHESGSHPWHQAERGEIAVSAIQHSLQPWAAPHGVHLVGDEIEALMAPGQYTVITPMLDKVSDLRKRGYATGLLTNSFAEFRPTMQRDLRFEDFSAVVESFAIGARKPEPAIYEATARMLQVEHSEILYLDDFPQNIAMAQTFSWTTIEVRDPLLALAEIDSFLPD
;
A
#
# COMPACT_ATOMS: atom_id res chain seq x y z
N MET A 1 25.57 -0.91 29.75
CA MET A 1 24.63 -1.99 29.42
C MET A 1 23.27 -1.57 29.92
N SER A 2 22.44 -1.01 29.03
CA SER A 2 20.98 -0.89 29.15
C SER A 2 20.52 0.02 28.02
N ASP A 3 20.28 -0.57 26.85
CA ASP A 3 19.37 0.00 25.85
C ASP A 3 18.88 -1.15 24.97
N ALA A 4 18.01 -1.97 25.56
CA ALA A 4 17.14 -2.83 24.79
C ALA A 4 15.82 -2.07 24.72
N THR A 5 15.59 -1.44 23.57
CA THR A 5 14.33 -0.87 23.13
C THR A 5 13.14 -1.64 23.72
N GLU A 6 12.31 -0.95 24.51
CA GLU A 6 10.98 -1.42 24.88
C GLU A 6 10.23 -1.74 23.58
N ARG A 7 10.15 -3.03 23.22
CA ARG A 7 9.26 -3.48 22.15
C ARG A 7 7.86 -3.04 22.55
N GLY A 8 7.16 -2.33 21.67
CA GLY A 8 5.88 -1.71 21.94
C GLY A 8 4.88 -2.70 22.55
N THR A 9 4.72 -2.67 23.87
CA THR A 9 3.78 -3.53 24.60
C THR A 9 2.36 -2.96 24.65
N ASN A 10 2.15 -1.76 24.09
CA ASN A 10 0.85 -1.07 24.08
C ASN A 10 0.28 -0.92 22.65
N ILE A 11 0.42 -1.94 21.80
CA ILE A 11 -0.24 -1.95 20.49
C ILE A 11 -1.76 -2.06 20.68
N ARG A 12 -2.51 -1.14 20.07
CA ARG A 12 -3.98 -1.13 20.07
C ARG A 12 -4.57 -1.22 18.66
N ALA A 13 -3.79 -0.88 17.64
CA ALA A 13 -4.20 -0.99 16.26
C ALA A 13 -3.13 -1.68 15.39
N ILE A 14 -3.58 -2.53 14.48
CA ILE A 14 -2.74 -3.14 13.46
C ILE A 14 -3.23 -2.66 12.10
N VAL A 15 -2.34 -2.03 11.35
CA VAL A 15 -2.62 -1.40 10.05
C VAL A 15 -1.89 -2.17 8.96
N PHE A 16 -2.60 -2.51 7.89
CA PHE A 16 -2.10 -3.31 6.79
C PHE A 16 -2.13 -2.48 5.50
N ASP A 17 -1.05 -2.54 4.72
CA ASP A 17 -1.13 -2.22 3.30
C ASP A 17 -1.98 -3.28 2.56
N PHE A 18 -2.41 -2.94 1.35
CA PHE A 18 -3.12 -3.85 0.47
C PHE A 18 -2.16 -4.69 -0.39
N GLY A 19 -1.43 -4.02 -1.29
CA GLY A 19 -0.47 -4.66 -2.20
C GLY A 19 0.72 -5.23 -1.44
N GLY A 20 1.20 -6.41 -1.80
CA GLY A 20 2.35 -7.04 -1.14
C GLY A 20 2.09 -7.58 0.28
N VAL A 21 0.96 -7.23 0.91
CA VAL A 21 0.60 -7.63 2.28
C VAL A 21 -0.68 -8.47 2.30
N LEU A 22 -1.84 -7.91 1.91
CA LEU A 22 -3.11 -8.67 1.87
C LEU A 22 -3.33 -9.38 0.54
N ILE A 23 -2.72 -8.86 -0.53
CA ILE A 23 -2.69 -9.46 -1.86
C ILE A 23 -1.26 -9.53 -2.38
N THR A 24 -1.00 -10.39 -3.36
CA THR A 24 0.30 -10.39 -4.06
C THR A 24 0.58 -9.05 -4.75
N SER A 25 1.85 -8.65 -4.81
CA SER A 25 2.26 -7.41 -5.49
C SER A 25 1.98 -7.42 -7.01
N ILE A 26 1.76 -6.24 -7.58
CA ILE A 26 1.47 -6.03 -9.01
C ILE A 26 2.71 -6.05 -9.91
N THR A 27 3.91 -6.24 -9.35
CA THR A 27 5.19 -6.22 -10.06
C THR A 27 5.25 -7.16 -11.27
N HIS A 28 4.51 -8.28 -11.22
CA HIS A 28 4.44 -9.21 -12.35
C HIS A 28 3.84 -8.59 -13.61
N GLN A 29 2.84 -7.71 -13.50
CA GLN A 29 2.28 -7.04 -14.68
C GLN A 29 3.24 -6.01 -15.25
N ILE A 30 3.89 -5.27 -14.37
CA ILE A 30 4.88 -4.27 -14.78
C ILE A 30 6.03 -4.95 -15.52
N HIS A 31 6.43 -6.15 -15.08
CA HIS A 31 7.40 -6.97 -15.81
C HIS A 31 6.90 -7.35 -17.22
N LYS A 32 5.64 -7.79 -17.37
CA LYS A 32 5.10 -8.10 -18.71
C LYS A 32 5.07 -6.89 -19.63
N ILE A 33 4.64 -5.73 -19.12
CA ILE A 33 4.62 -4.48 -19.88
C ILE A 33 6.06 -4.10 -20.24
N ALA A 34 7.01 -4.18 -19.31
CA ALA A 34 8.43 -3.90 -19.58
C ALA A 34 8.99 -4.76 -20.73
N VAL A 35 8.71 -6.07 -20.71
CA VAL A 35 9.09 -7.01 -21.78
C VAL A 35 8.47 -6.62 -23.12
N HIS A 36 7.20 -6.20 -23.13
CA HIS A 36 6.52 -5.76 -24.35
C HIS A 36 7.21 -4.54 -24.99
N HIS A 37 7.67 -3.59 -24.18
CA HIS A 37 8.37 -2.39 -24.65
C HIS A 37 9.90 -2.58 -24.81
N GLY A 38 10.43 -3.78 -24.52
CA GLY A 38 11.86 -4.05 -24.64
C GLY A 38 12.74 -3.27 -23.66
N VAL A 39 12.21 -2.91 -22.49
CA VAL A 39 12.94 -2.21 -21.42
C VAL A 39 13.00 -3.07 -20.15
N ASP A 40 13.88 -2.70 -19.23
CA ASP A 40 13.92 -3.32 -17.92
C ASP A 40 12.72 -2.88 -17.04
N VAL A 41 12.43 -3.66 -16.01
CA VAL A 41 11.29 -3.43 -15.10
C VAL A 41 11.43 -2.11 -14.33
N ALA A 42 12.64 -1.71 -13.97
CA ALA A 42 12.85 -0.47 -13.20
C ALA A 42 12.53 0.76 -14.06
N THR A 43 12.92 0.74 -15.33
CA THR A 43 12.53 1.76 -16.31
C THR A 43 11.01 1.83 -16.45
N MET A 44 10.34 0.69 -16.66
CA MET A 44 8.87 0.68 -16.79
C MET A 44 8.15 1.11 -15.51
N LEU A 45 8.66 0.72 -14.34
CA LEU A 45 8.17 1.21 -13.04
C LEU A 45 8.24 2.74 -12.97
N SER A 46 9.40 3.32 -13.31
CA SER A 46 9.56 4.79 -13.26
C SER A 46 8.66 5.53 -14.25
N ILE A 47 8.30 4.89 -15.37
CA ILE A 47 7.39 5.48 -16.36
C ILE A 47 5.94 5.38 -15.87
N LEU A 48 5.50 4.23 -15.38
CA LEU A 48 4.08 4.00 -15.08
C LEU A 48 3.66 4.51 -13.70
N LEU A 49 4.52 4.37 -12.70
CA LEU A 49 4.22 4.70 -11.30
C LEU A 49 4.93 5.98 -10.85
N GLY A 50 5.99 6.38 -11.54
CA GLY A 50 6.78 7.57 -11.22
C GLY A 50 7.90 7.30 -10.22
N PRO A 51 8.56 8.39 -9.76
CA PRO A 51 9.59 8.29 -8.75
C PRO A 51 9.00 7.86 -7.40
N HIS A 52 9.87 7.36 -6.53
CA HIS A 52 9.49 7.01 -5.15
C HIS A 52 8.94 8.22 -4.37
N GLU A 53 9.58 9.38 -4.53
CA GLU A 53 9.14 10.63 -3.93
C GLU A 53 7.80 11.07 -4.51
N SER A 54 6.87 11.43 -3.63
CA SER A 54 5.59 11.96 -4.07
C SER A 54 5.76 13.26 -4.84
N GLY A 55 4.99 13.43 -5.91
CA GLY A 55 5.14 14.57 -6.82
C GLY A 55 4.01 14.66 -7.83
N SER A 56 4.28 15.32 -8.96
CA SER A 56 3.33 15.59 -10.04
C SER A 56 3.16 14.45 -11.05
N HIS A 57 3.71 13.27 -10.77
CA HIS A 57 3.49 12.09 -11.61
C HIS A 57 1.98 11.77 -11.69
N PRO A 58 1.40 11.49 -12.87
CA PRO A 58 -0.04 11.27 -13.00
C PRO A 58 -0.56 10.11 -12.15
N TRP A 59 0.26 9.07 -11.93
CA TRP A 59 -0.05 8.00 -10.96
C TRP A 59 -0.24 8.55 -9.54
N HIS A 60 0.67 9.41 -9.06
CA HIS A 60 0.58 10.04 -7.75
C HIS A 60 -0.65 10.96 -7.64
N GLN A 61 -0.95 11.71 -8.70
CA GLN A 61 -2.13 12.56 -8.77
C GLN A 61 -3.41 11.72 -8.68
N ALA A 62 -3.48 10.60 -9.39
CA ALA A 62 -4.62 9.68 -9.32
C ALA A 62 -4.73 9.01 -7.94
N GLU A 63 -3.62 8.59 -7.33
CA GLU A 63 -3.61 8.07 -5.96
C GLU A 63 -4.07 9.12 -4.93
N ARG A 64 -3.89 10.41 -5.19
CA ARG A 64 -4.46 11.50 -4.38
C ARG A 64 -5.87 11.92 -4.78
N GLY A 65 -6.48 11.28 -5.78
CA GLY A 65 -7.82 11.63 -6.27
C GLY A 65 -7.89 12.94 -7.04
N GLU A 66 -6.75 13.49 -7.47
CA GLU A 66 -6.65 14.76 -8.22
C GLU A 66 -7.08 14.58 -9.68
N ILE A 67 -6.85 13.38 -10.24
CA ILE A 67 -7.27 13.00 -11.60
C ILE A 67 -7.90 11.60 -11.59
N ALA A 68 -8.75 11.31 -12.59
CA ALA A 68 -9.26 9.95 -12.80
C ALA A 68 -8.19 9.02 -13.37
N VAL A 69 -8.29 7.70 -13.11
CA VAL A 69 -7.32 6.71 -13.61
C VAL A 69 -7.22 6.72 -15.13
N SER A 70 -8.33 6.94 -15.82
CA SER A 70 -8.38 7.05 -17.29
C SER A 70 -7.55 8.21 -17.86
N ALA A 71 -7.20 9.20 -17.04
CA ALA A 71 -6.37 10.34 -17.45
C ALA A 71 -4.86 10.05 -17.34
N ILE A 72 -4.45 8.99 -16.63
CA ILE A 72 -3.03 8.66 -16.41
C ILE A 72 -2.34 8.42 -17.74
N GLN A 73 -2.88 7.52 -18.55
CA GLN A 73 -2.27 7.05 -19.81
C GLN A 73 -1.82 8.20 -20.73
N HIS A 74 -2.70 9.17 -20.95
CA HIS A 74 -2.44 10.33 -21.81
C HIS A 74 -1.35 11.26 -21.25
N SER A 75 -1.07 11.16 -19.95
CA SER A 75 -0.11 12.00 -19.22
C SER A 75 1.26 11.33 -19.05
N LEU A 76 1.45 10.11 -19.54
CA LEU A 76 2.70 9.34 -19.39
C LEU A 76 3.78 9.69 -20.42
N GLN A 77 3.43 10.33 -21.54
CA GLN A 77 4.40 10.62 -22.61
C GLN A 77 5.65 11.39 -22.14
N PRO A 78 5.56 12.42 -21.26
CA PRO A 78 6.74 13.10 -20.72
C PRO A 78 7.65 12.21 -19.87
N TRP A 79 7.11 11.12 -19.32
CA TRP A 79 7.85 10.15 -18.50
C TRP A 79 8.47 9.04 -19.35
N ALA A 80 7.83 8.66 -20.46
CA ALA A 80 8.36 7.67 -21.39
C ALA A 80 9.46 8.24 -22.31
N ALA A 81 9.34 9.50 -22.73
CA ALA A 81 10.24 10.12 -23.71
C ALA A 81 11.74 10.13 -23.31
N PRO A 82 12.13 10.41 -22.05
CA PRO A 82 13.53 10.35 -21.63
C PRO A 82 14.18 8.97 -21.78
N HIS A 83 13.37 7.91 -21.77
CA HIS A 83 13.83 6.53 -21.96
C HIS A 83 13.73 6.05 -23.41
N GLY A 84 13.28 6.91 -24.33
CA GLY A 84 13.03 6.53 -25.73
C GLY A 84 11.89 5.53 -25.90
N VAL A 85 11.01 5.39 -24.91
CA VAL A 85 9.88 4.45 -24.95
C VAL A 85 8.71 5.10 -25.67
N HIS A 86 8.15 4.36 -26.63
CA HIS A 86 6.87 4.68 -27.25
C HIS A 86 5.78 3.83 -26.60
N LEU A 87 4.82 4.48 -25.96
CA LEU A 87 3.66 3.83 -25.35
C LEU A 87 2.61 3.54 -26.43
N VAL A 88 2.01 2.35 -26.37
CA VAL A 88 0.93 1.86 -27.22
C VAL A 88 -0.39 2.55 -26.86
N GLY A 89 -0.59 2.93 -25.59
CA GLY A 89 -1.79 3.63 -25.13
C GLY A 89 -2.75 2.79 -24.31
N ASP A 90 -2.39 1.55 -23.96
CA ASP A 90 -3.20 0.62 -23.17
C ASP A 90 -2.45 0.12 -21.92
N GLU A 91 -1.29 0.68 -21.57
CA GLU A 91 -0.44 0.19 -20.48
C GLU A 91 -1.12 0.27 -19.11
N ILE A 92 -1.84 1.37 -18.84
CA ILE A 92 -2.60 1.51 -17.59
C ILE A 92 -3.78 0.53 -17.55
N GLU A 93 -4.43 0.28 -18.69
CA GLU A 93 -5.49 -0.74 -18.78
C GLU A 93 -4.92 -2.15 -18.53
N ALA A 94 -3.79 -2.48 -19.17
CA ALA A 94 -3.10 -3.74 -19.00
C ALA A 94 -2.63 -3.95 -17.55
N LEU A 95 -2.12 -2.88 -16.90
CA LEU A 95 -1.70 -2.92 -15.51
C LEU A 95 -2.89 -3.16 -14.56
N MET A 96 -4.05 -2.55 -14.84
CA MET A 96 -5.25 -2.62 -14.01
C MET A 96 -6.20 -3.77 -14.38
N ALA A 97 -5.82 -4.62 -15.33
CA ALA A 97 -6.65 -5.73 -15.77
C ALA A 97 -7.08 -6.61 -14.57
N PRO A 98 -8.28 -7.22 -14.59
CA PRO A 98 -8.71 -8.11 -13.51
C PRO A 98 -7.84 -9.38 -13.39
N GLY A 99 -7.82 -9.99 -12.20
CA GLY A 99 -7.21 -11.31 -11.96
C GLY A 99 -5.69 -11.31 -11.88
N GLN A 100 -5.07 -10.16 -11.61
CA GLN A 100 -3.61 -9.99 -11.65
C GLN A 100 -2.94 -10.13 -10.29
N TYR A 101 -3.72 -10.32 -9.22
CA TYR A 101 -3.23 -10.62 -7.89
C TYR A 101 -4.02 -11.77 -7.27
N THR A 102 -3.41 -12.41 -6.27
CA THR A 102 -4.06 -13.41 -5.43
C THR A 102 -4.25 -12.86 -4.03
N VAL A 103 -5.42 -13.11 -3.44
CA VAL A 103 -5.70 -12.82 -2.04
C VAL A 103 -4.92 -13.76 -1.15
N ILE A 104 -4.24 -13.21 -0.15
CA ILE A 104 -3.48 -13.98 0.83
C ILE A 104 -4.43 -14.32 1.98
N THR A 105 -5.21 -15.41 1.81
CA THR A 105 -6.25 -15.82 2.78
C THR A 105 -5.75 -15.89 4.23
N PRO A 106 -4.55 -16.43 4.54
CA PRO A 106 -4.04 -16.42 5.90
C PRO A 106 -3.90 -15.02 6.52
N MET A 107 -3.61 -13.99 5.71
CA MET A 107 -3.58 -12.62 6.20
C MET A 107 -4.98 -12.08 6.50
N LEU A 108 -5.99 -12.39 5.69
CA LEU A 108 -7.37 -11.98 5.98
C LEU A 108 -7.91 -12.67 7.23
N ASP A 109 -7.60 -13.95 7.41
CA ASP A 109 -7.95 -14.68 8.63
C ASP A 109 -7.31 -14.03 9.85
N LYS A 110 -6.06 -13.55 9.72
CA LYS A 110 -5.36 -12.81 10.77
C LYS A 110 -6.05 -11.49 11.11
N VAL A 111 -6.47 -10.71 10.11
CA VAL A 111 -7.23 -9.47 10.34
C VAL A 111 -8.51 -9.77 11.14
N SER A 112 -9.25 -10.81 10.76
CA SER A 112 -10.48 -11.21 11.46
C SER A 112 -10.21 -11.67 12.91
N ASP A 113 -9.13 -12.43 13.13
CA ASP A 113 -8.70 -12.85 14.47
C ASP A 113 -8.35 -11.67 15.37
N LEU A 114 -7.52 -10.74 14.88
CA LEU A 114 -7.13 -9.53 15.61
C LEU A 114 -8.34 -8.70 16.01
N ARG A 115 -9.31 -8.56 15.10
CA ARG A 115 -10.57 -7.86 15.39
C ARG A 115 -11.36 -8.53 16.51
N LYS A 116 -11.45 -9.86 16.52
CA LYS A 116 -12.12 -10.64 17.59
C LYS A 116 -11.40 -10.54 18.94
N ARG A 117 -10.07 -10.40 18.92
CA ARG A 117 -9.23 -10.14 20.10
C ARG A 117 -9.37 -8.70 20.64
N GLY A 118 -10.11 -7.83 19.96
CA GLY A 118 -10.40 -6.47 20.40
C GLY A 118 -9.45 -5.40 19.87
N TYR A 119 -8.52 -5.76 18.98
CA TYR A 119 -7.67 -4.76 18.32
C TYR A 119 -8.46 -3.96 17.27
N ALA A 120 -8.06 -2.71 17.07
CA ALA A 120 -8.47 -1.97 15.89
C ALA A 120 -7.65 -2.47 14.68
N THR A 121 -8.31 -2.64 13.54
CA THR A 121 -7.68 -3.09 12.30
C THR A 121 -7.82 -2.00 11.25
N GLY A 122 -6.72 -1.61 10.62
CA GLY A 122 -6.70 -0.57 9.59
C GLY A 122 -6.28 -1.13 8.23
N LEU A 123 -6.91 -0.68 7.16
CA LEU A 123 -6.40 -0.82 5.80
C LEU A 123 -5.86 0.55 5.36
N LEU A 124 -4.57 0.65 5.04
CA LEU A 124 -3.94 1.89 4.58
C LEU A 124 -3.32 1.67 3.20
N THR A 125 -3.97 2.16 2.15
CA THR A 125 -3.59 1.83 0.78
C THR A 125 -3.53 3.05 -0.14
N ASN A 126 -2.49 3.07 -0.96
CA ASN A 126 -2.47 3.90 -2.15
C ASN A 126 -3.31 3.19 -3.22
N SER A 127 -4.43 3.78 -3.59
CA SER A 127 -5.36 3.19 -4.54
C SER A 127 -6.19 4.26 -5.25
N PHE A 128 -7.12 3.81 -6.09
CA PHE A 128 -8.00 4.64 -6.90
C PHE A 128 -9.46 4.40 -6.55
N ALA A 129 -10.31 5.41 -6.75
CA ALA A 129 -11.75 5.30 -6.50
C ALA A 129 -12.39 4.18 -7.33
N GLU A 130 -11.94 4.02 -8.58
CA GLU A 130 -12.41 3.05 -9.55
C GLU A 130 -12.07 1.60 -9.15
N PHE A 131 -11.05 1.41 -8.30
CA PHE A 131 -10.61 0.09 -7.87
C PHE A 131 -11.30 -0.39 -6.58
N ARG A 132 -11.94 0.53 -5.85
CA ARG A 132 -12.64 0.22 -4.59
C ARG A 132 -13.67 -0.92 -4.70
N PRO A 133 -14.52 -1.03 -5.76
CA PRO A 133 -15.44 -2.16 -5.90
C PRO A 133 -14.72 -3.51 -5.98
N THR A 134 -13.54 -3.55 -6.62
CA THR A 134 -12.71 -4.75 -6.70
C THR A 134 -12.19 -5.13 -5.32
N MET A 135 -11.71 -4.15 -4.54
CA MET A 135 -11.29 -4.39 -3.16
C MET A 135 -12.44 -4.88 -2.27
N GLN A 136 -13.64 -4.32 -2.41
CA GLN A 136 -14.82 -4.73 -1.62
C GLN A 136 -15.33 -6.13 -1.97
N ARG A 137 -15.04 -6.61 -3.18
CA ARG A 137 -15.31 -8.01 -3.56
C ARG A 137 -14.35 -8.96 -2.87
N ASP A 138 -13.08 -8.59 -2.78
CA ASP A 138 -12.00 -9.48 -2.34
C ASP A 138 -11.73 -9.37 -0.83
N LEU A 139 -12.11 -8.25 -0.21
CA LEU A 139 -11.98 -7.96 1.21
C LEU A 139 -13.34 -7.69 1.85
N ARG A 140 -13.52 -8.17 3.08
CA ARG A 140 -14.63 -7.77 3.94
C ARG A 140 -14.25 -6.49 4.66
N PHE A 141 -14.68 -5.34 4.15
CA PHE A 141 -14.35 -4.03 4.75
C PHE A 141 -14.80 -3.89 6.21
N GLU A 142 -15.83 -4.64 6.61
CA GLU A 142 -16.31 -4.77 7.98
C GLU A 142 -15.30 -5.38 8.97
N ASP A 143 -14.30 -6.12 8.47
CA ASP A 143 -13.20 -6.63 9.29
C ASP A 143 -12.17 -5.53 9.63
N PHE A 144 -12.30 -4.32 9.06
CA PHE A 144 -11.46 -3.15 9.32
C PHE A 144 -12.22 -2.09 10.10
N SER A 145 -11.65 -1.64 11.23
CA SER A 145 -12.11 -0.46 11.97
C SER A 145 -11.99 0.82 11.14
N ALA A 146 -10.97 0.90 10.27
CA ALA A 146 -10.77 2.02 9.37
C ALA A 146 -10.25 1.54 8.02
N VAL A 147 -10.82 2.06 6.94
CA VAL A 147 -10.30 1.89 5.57
C VAL A 147 -9.85 3.27 5.08
N VAL A 148 -8.52 3.44 5.00
CA VAL A 148 -7.82 4.68 4.67
C VAL A 148 -7.35 4.57 3.22
N GLU A 149 -8.12 5.19 2.33
CA GLU A 149 -7.90 5.16 0.89
C GLU A 149 -7.27 6.50 0.47
N SER A 150 -6.08 6.47 -0.14
CA SER A 150 -5.32 7.68 -0.46
C SER A 150 -6.12 8.72 -1.26
N PHE A 151 -6.93 8.28 -2.23
CA PHE A 151 -7.72 9.17 -3.08
C PHE A 151 -8.83 9.89 -2.31
N ALA A 152 -9.35 9.27 -1.25
CA ALA A 152 -10.38 9.84 -0.40
C ALA A 152 -9.80 10.81 0.63
N ILE A 153 -8.57 10.55 1.08
CA ILE A 153 -7.83 11.45 1.98
C ILE A 153 -7.26 12.66 1.23
N GLY A 154 -6.96 12.51 -0.07
CA GLY A 154 -6.23 13.53 -0.84
C GLY A 154 -4.73 13.51 -0.58
N ALA A 155 -4.22 12.45 0.05
CA ALA A 155 -2.81 12.25 0.34
C ALA A 155 -2.45 10.78 0.16
N ARG A 156 -1.27 10.51 -0.39
CA ARG A 156 -0.75 9.14 -0.64
C ARG A 156 0.38 8.83 0.30
N LYS A 157 0.67 7.55 0.56
CA LYS A 157 1.95 7.15 1.16
C LYS A 157 3.10 7.54 0.22
N PRO A 158 4.24 8.07 0.74
CA PRO A 158 4.56 8.31 2.14
C PRO A 158 4.31 9.77 2.60
N GLU A 159 3.28 10.47 2.14
CA GLU A 159 2.97 11.84 2.59
C GLU A 159 2.42 11.84 4.04
N PRO A 160 2.89 12.75 4.93
CA PRO A 160 2.52 12.77 6.35
C PRO A 160 1.00 12.71 6.63
N ALA A 161 0.20 13.41 5.82
CA ALA A 161 -1.24 13.56 6.03
C ALA A 161 -2.01 12.23 6.02
N ILE A 162 -1.55 11.20 5.29
CA ILE A 162 -2.22 9.90 5.26
C ILE A 162 -2.02 9.11 6.57
N TYR A 163 -0.85 9.26 7.21
CA TYR A 163 -0.54 8.62 8.50
C TYR A 163 -1.30 9.30 9.64
N GLU A 164 -1.36 10.63 9.64
CA GLU A 164 -2.18 11.42 10.56
C GLU A 164 -3.67 11.07 10.45
N ALA A 165 -4.17 10.93 9.20
CA ALA A 165 -5.54 10.50 8.95
C ALA A 165 -5.80 9.08 9.50
N THR A 166 -4.84 8.18 9.34
CA THR A 166 -4.96 6.80 9.82
C THR A 166 -5.12 6.74 11.34
N ALA A 167 -4.23 7.38 12.10
CA ALA A 167 -4.33 7.40 13.57
C ALA A 167 -5.64 8.02 14.05
N ARG A 168 -6.05 9.14 13.43
CA ARG A 168 -7.33 9.82 13.73
C ARG A 168 -8.55 8.94 13.46
N MET A 169 -8.58 8.24 12.32
CA MET A 169 -9.70 7.36 11.96
C MET A 169 -9.78 6.11 12.85
N LEU A 170 -8.64 5.60 13.30
CA LEU A 170 -8.55 4.48 14.24
C LEU A 170 -8.79 4.90 15.70
N GLN A 171 -8.74 6.21 15.98
CA GLN A 171 -8.88 6.79 17.32
C GLN A 171 -7.85 6.24 18.33
N VAL A 172 -6.59 6.12 17.87
CA VAL A 172 -5.45 5.66 18.68
C VAL A 172 -4.29 6.64 18.56
N GLU A 173 -3.37 6.59 19.52
CA GLU A 173 -2.12 7.34 19.43
C GLU A 173 -1.17 6.69 18.42
N HIS A 174 -0.29 7.48 17.79
CA HIS A 174 0.63 6.94 16.79
C HIS A 174 1.54 5.83 17.36
N SER A 175 1.96 5.93 18.62
CA SER A 175 2.77 4.91 19.29
C SER A 175 2.05 3.58 19.56
N GLU A 176 0.72 3.53 19.38
CA GLU A 176 -0.10 2.34 19.58
C GLU A 176 -0.37 1.56 18.27
N ILE A 177 0.25 1.99 17.16
CA ILE A 177 0.05 1.41 15.83
C ILE A 177 1.21 0.46 15.49
N LEU A 178 0.84 -0.77 15.12
CA LEU A 178 1.70 -1.70 14.38
C LEU A 178 1.33 -1.62 12.89
N TYR A 179 2.29 -1.36 12.02
CA TYR A 179 2.06 -1.15 10.58
C TYR A 179 2.84 -2.13 9.72
N LEU A 180 2.16 -2.70 8.72
CA LEU A 180 2.70 -3.65 7.76
C LEU A 180 2.66 -3.06 6.35
N ASP A 181 3.80 -3.01 5.68
CA ASP A 181 3.94 -2.53 4.29
C ASP A 181 5.18 -3.19 3.65
N ASP A 182 5.16 -3.43 2.35
CA ASP A 182 6.29 -4.02 1.62
C ASP A 182 7.29 -2.98 1.08
N PHE A 183 6.93 -1.69 1.09
CA PHE A 183 7.79 -0.61 0.62
C PHE A 183 8.58 0.05 1.77
N PRO A 184 9.93 -0.02 1.76
CA PRO A 184 10.76 0.56 2.82
C PRO A 184 10.54 2.06 3.07
N GLN A 185 10.16 2.83 2.05
CA GLN A 185 9.87 4.26 2.20
C GLN A 185 8.61 4.53 3.04
N ASN A 186 7.59 3.67 2.92
CA ASN A 186 6.35 3.80 3.66
C ASN A 186 6.58 3.44 5.14
N ILE A 187 7.42 2.41 5.37
CA ILE A 187 7.92 2.01 6.68
C ILE A 187 8.72 3.14 7.33
N ALA A 188 9.69 3.71 6.61
CA ALA A 188 10.52 4.80 7.11
C ALA A 188 9.68 6.02 7.52
N MET A 189 8.68 6.40 6.72
CA MET A 189 7.78 7.49 7.10
C MET A 189 6.94 7.15 8.33
N ALA A 190 6.36 5.95 8.41
CA ALA A 190 5.59 5.52 9.58
C ALA A 190 6.42 5.58 10.89
N GLN A 191 7.70 5.21 10.82
CA GLN A 191 8.62 5.29 11.96
C GLN A 191 8.84 6.73 12.44
N THR A 192 8.77 7.75 11.57
CA THR A 192 8.84 9.17 12.00
C THR A 192 7.65 9.57 12.87
N PHE A 193 6.53 8.86 12.77
CA PHE A 193 5.37 8.99 13.63
C PHE A 193 5.43 8.09 14.87
N SER A 194 6.54 7.39 15.12
CA SER A 194 6.67 6.40 16.20
C SER A 194 5.78 5.16 16.05
N TRP A 195 5.35 4.83 14.82
CA TRP A 195 4.68 3.55 14.58
C TRP A 195 5.67 2.40 14.76
N THR A 196 5.20 1.30 15.34
CA THR A 196 5.91 0.02 15.23
C THR A 196 5.67 -0.52 13.83
N THR A 197 6.68 -1.10 13.18
CA THR A 197 6.58 -1.45 11.76
C THR A 197 7.14 -2.83 11.45
N ILE A 198 6.52 -3.53 10.50
CA ILE A 198 7.01 -4.77 9.88
C ILE A 198 7.17 -4.48 8.38
N GLU A 199 8.40 -4.58 7.88
CA GLU A 199 8.67 -4.58 6.43
C GLU A 199 8.35 -5.96 5.87
N VAL A 200 7.24 -6.07 5.15
CA VAL A 200 6.75 -7.36 4.66
C VAL A 200 7.53 -7.80 3.43
N ARG A 201 8.39 -8.82 3.60
CA ARG A 201 9.06 -9.52 2.49
C ARG A 201 8.38 -10.82 2.11
N ASP A 202 7.79 -11.48 3.10
CA ASP A 202 6.95 -12.66 2.96
C ASP A 202 5.74 -12.51 3.89
N PRO A 203 4.52 -12.40 3.33
CA PRO A 203 3.30 -12.25 4.12
C PRO A 203 3.07 -13.39 5.12
N LEU A 204 3.51 -14.62 4.82
CA LEU A 204 3.33 -15.76 5.72
C LEU A 204 4.30 -15.70 6.91
N LEU A 205 5.50 -15.18 6.72
CA LEU A 205 6.43 -14.94 7.83
C LEU A 205 5.98 -13.75 8.69
N ALA A 206 5.40 -12.71 8.06
CA ALA A 206 4.87 -11.55 8.76
C ALA A 206 3.75 -11.91 9.75
N LEU A 207 2.99 -12.99 9.51
CA LEU A 207 1.98 -13.48 10.45
C LEU A 207 2.55 -13.79 11.84
N ALA A 208 3.67 -14.50 11.89
CA ALA A 208 4.34 -14.85 13.13
C ALA A 208 5.00 -13.61 13.77
N GLU A 209 5.47 -12.68 12.94
CA GLU A 209 6.05 -11.43 13.41
C GLU A 209 5.01 -10.54 14.10
N ILE A 210 3.78 -10.44 13.54
CA ILE A 210 2.66 -9.75 14.19
C ILE A 210 2.47 -10.28 15.61
N ASP A 211 2.41 -11.61 15.79
CA ASP A 211 2.18 -12.20 17.10
C ASP A 211 3.29 -11.87 18.11
N SER A 212 4.53 -11.68 17.66
CA SER A 212 5.63 -11.30 18.55
C SER A 212 5.50 -9.91 19.17
N PHE A 213 4.62 -9.05 18.63
CA PHE A 213 4.31 -7.72 19.15
C PHE A 213 3.07 -7.68 20.02
N LEU A 214 2.31 -8.78 20.11
CA LEU A 214 1.05 -8.83 20.84
C LEU A 214 1.21 -9.70 22.09
N PRO A 215 0.57 -9.34 23.22
CA PRO A 215 0.47 -10.23 24.35
C PRO A 215 -0.29 -11.52 23.99
N ASP A 216 0.06 -12.61 24.67
CA ASP A 216 -0.60 -13.93 24.59
C ASP A 216 -2.12 -13.85 24.89
#